data_AF-A0A812LYB6-F1
#
_entry.id   AF-A0A812LYB6-F1
#
_cell.length_a   1.000
_cell.length_b   1.000
_cell.length_c   1.000
_cell.angle_alpha   90.00
_cell.angle_beta   90.00
_cell.angle_gamma   90.00
#
_symmetry.space_group_name_H-M   'P 1'
#
loop_
_entity.id
_entity.type
_entity.pdbx_description
1 polymer ?
#
loop_
_entity_poly.entity_id
_entity_poly.type
_entity_poly.pdbx_seq_one_letter_code
_entity_poly.pdbx_strand_id
1 'polypeptide(L)'
;EQGEGSECSSGLPLPVGLAVRLALEQSRSYSDFVNFVASVPSMAPFYCLVVSAAGEAVQVTRNAPCGEVARRELEESPYLTQANMDHWDSDPANDTQQSLVRCQLAESMLQAAEKQRGCPEEPDLWAILWKYPIFEKGITLYSSVMNPAQGTFQSLSDPPEVEATARAGGKRKKSRK
;
A
#
# COMPACT_ATOMS: atom_id res chain seq x y z
N GLU A 1 -24.06 26.96 -11.10
CA GLU A 1 -24.68 25.63 -11.25
C GLU A 1 -24.20 25.02 -12.55
N GLN A 2 -24.00 23.69 -12.52
CA GLN A 2 -23.66 22.80 -13.63
C GLN A 2 -22.18 22.78 -14.03
N GLY A 3 -21.38 22.10 -13.19
CA GLY A 3 -20.11 21.53 -13.59
C GLY A 3 -20.34 20.35 -14.54
N GLU A 4 -19.58 20.35 -15.63
CA GLU A 4 -19.62 19.39 -16.72
C GLU A 4 -19.48 17.96 -16.18
N GLY A 5 -20.53 17.16 -16.34
CA GLY A 5 -20.47 15.73 -16.13
C GLY A 5 -19.53 15.14 -17.17
N SER A 6 -18.33 14.74 -16.72
CA SER A 6 -17.39 13.96 -17.51
C SER A 6 -18.12 12.73 -18.07
N GLU A 7 -18.41 12.74 -19.37
CA GLU A 7 -19.12 11.67 -20.06
C GLU A 7 -18.30 10.39 -19.91
N CYS A 8 -18.82 9.43 -19.15
CA CYS A 8 -18.17 8.14 -19.02
C CYS A 8 -18.15 7.45 -20.39
N SER A 9 -16.95 7.09 -20.86
CA SER A 9 -16.77 6.47 -22.18
C SER A 9 -17.71 5.28 -22.35
N SER A 10 -18.30 5.12 -23.53
CA SER A 10 -19.29 4.09 -23.87
C SER A 10 -18.76 2.64 -23.88
N GLY A 11 -17.56 2.40 -23.36
CA GLY A 11 -16.98 1.07 -23.22
C GLY A 11 -17.60 0.31 -22.03
N LEU A 12 -17.71 -1.01 -22.16
CA LEU A 12 -18.13 -1.85 -21.04
C LEU A 12 -17.13 -1.73 -19.87
N PRO A 13 -17.59 -1.59 -18.61
CA PRO A 13 -16.71 -1.55 -17.46
C PRO A 13 -15.83 -2.79 -17.36
N LEU A 14 -14.54 -2.60 -17.09
CA LEU A 14 -13.58 -3.69 -17.00
C LEU A 14 -13.50 -4.25 -15.57
N PRO A 15 -13.25 -5.55 -15.39
CA PRO A 15 -12.76 -6.07 -14.12
C PRO A 15 -11.49 -5.32 -13.69
N VAL A 16 -11.36 -4.97 -12.41
CA VAL A 16 -10.25 -4.14 -11.90
C VAL A 16 -8.88 -4.74 -12.27
N GLY A 17 -8.70 -6.04 -12.11
CA GLY A 17 -7.45 -6.71 -12.48
C GLY A 17 -7.12 -6.62 -13.98
N LEU A 18 -8.13 -6.62 -14.85
CA LEU A 18 -7.94 -6.44 -16.30
C LEU A 18 -7.57 -4.98 -16.61
N ALA A 19 -8.24 -4.00 -15.98
CA ALA A 19 -7.89 -2.59 -16.13
C ALA A 19 -6.43 -2.32 -15.75
N VAL A 20 -5.98 -2.80 -14.59
CA VAL A 20 -4.58 -2.64 -14.14
C VAL A 20 -3.62 -3.34 -15.09
N ARG A 21 -3.95 -4.55 -15.55
CA ARG A 21 -3.12 -5.27 -16.53
C ARG A 21 -2.95 -4.49 -17.83
N LEU A 22 -4.03 -3.97 -18.41
CA LEU A 22 -3.95 -3.20 -19.64
C LEU A 22 -3.13 -1.91 -19.45
N ALA A 23 -3.29 -1.25 -18.30
CA ALA A 23 -2.48 -0.09 -17.95
C ALA A 23 -0.98 -0.46 -17.93
N LEU A 24 -0.60 -1.57 -17.29
CA LEU A 24 0.79 -2.05 -17.24
C LEU A 24 1.34 -2.44 -18.62
N GLU A 25 0.51 -3.07 -19.47
CA GLU A 25 0.94 -3.55 -20.79
C GLU A 25 1.03 -2.44 -21.84
N GLN A 26 0.21 -1.38 -21.74
CA GLN A 26 0.04 -0.39 -22.80
C GLN A 26 0.63 0.99 -22.48
N SER A 27 0.72 1.34 -21.19
CA SER A 27 1.22 2.65 -20.79
C SER A 27 2.72 2.76 -21.06
N ARG A 28 3.15 3.90 -21.60
CA ARG A 28 4.56 4.15 -21.94
C ARG A 28 5.24 5.12 -20.98
N SER A 29 4.46 5.73 -20.09
CA SER A 29 4.92 6.67 -19.09
C SER A 29 4.09 6.53 -17.81
N TYR A 30 4.62 7.08 -16.72
CA TYR A 30 3.91 7.22 -15.46
C TYR A 30 2.58 7.97 -15.67
N SER A 31 2.60 9.11 -16.36
CA SER A 31 1.41 9.91 -16.65
C SER A 31 0.37 9.15 -17.48
N ASP A 32 0.79 8.35 -18.47
CA ASP A 32 -0.14 7.55 -19.27
C ASP A 32 -0.87 6.52 -18.38
N PHE A 33 -0.10 5.85 -17.51
CA PHE A 33 -0.65 4.88 -16.58
C PHE A 33 -1.67 5.52 -15.65
N VAL A 34 -1.30 6.63 -15.00
CA VAL A 34 -2.15 7.37 -14.05
C VAL A 34 -3.43 7.83 -14.74
N ASN A 35 -3.33 8.44 -15.92
CA ASN A 35 -4.50 8.90 -16.67
C ASN A 35 -5.40 7.75 -17.12
N PHE A 36 -4.83 6.62 -17.51
CA PHE A 36 -5.60 5.42 -17.85
C PHE A 36 -6.35 4.89 -16.63
N VAL A 37 -5.67 4.66 -15.50
CA VAL A 37 -6.32 4.12 -14.30
C VAL A 37 -7.23 5.12 -13.61
N ALA A 38 -7.14 6.41 -13.88
CA ALA A 38 -8.07 7.44 -13.40
C ALA A 38 -9.39 7.45 -14.19
N SER A 39 -9.34 7.14 -15.49
CA SER A 39 -10.46 7.32 -16.42
C SER A 39 -11.15 6.03 -16.85
N VAL A 40 -10.45 4.89 -16.81
CA VAL A 40 -10.98 3.62 -17.32
C VAL A 40 -12.26 3.19 -16.57
N PRO A 41 -13.36 2.87 -17.26
CA PRO A 41 -14.55 2.33 -16.60
C PRO A 41 -14.24 0.99 -15.91
N SER A 42 -14.65 0.84 -14.65
CA SER A 42 -14.37 -0.34 -13.83
C SER A 42 -15.63 -0.94 -13.22
N MET A 43 -15.68 -2.26 -13.06
CA MET A 43 -16.85 -2.96 -12.49
C MET A 43 -16.98 -2.80 -10.97
N ALA A 44 -15.91 -2.38 -10.29
CA ALA A 44 -15.86 -2.22 -8.83
C ALA A 44 -15.00 -1.00 -8.45
N PRO A 45 -15.24 -0.39 -7.27
CA PRO A 45 -14.35 0.62 -6.72
C PRO A 45 -12.99 0.01 -6.38
N PHE A 46 -11.93 0.81 -6.45
CA PHE A 46 -10.58 0.37 -6.10
C PHE A 46 -9.67 1.55 -5.76
N TYR A 47 -8.58 1.25 -5.07
CA TYR A 47 -7.46 2.16 -4.85
C TYR A 47 -6.29 1.72 -5.73
N CYS A 48 -5.61 2.68 -6.35
CA CYS A 48 -4.41 2.40 -7.15
C CYS A 48 -3.27 3.29 -6.64
N LEU A 49 -2.18 2.65 -6.20
CA LEU A 49 -0.94 3.33 -5.83
C LEU A 49 0.08 3.07 -6.93
N VAL A 50 0.67 4.14 -7.44
CA VAL A 50 1.62 4.10 -8.56
C VAL A 50 2.85 4.89 -8.18
N VAL A 51 4.02 4.32 -8.41
CA VAL A 51 5.33 4.97 -8.18
C VAL A 51 6.17 4.85 -9.45
N SER A 52 6.79 5.94 -9.87
CA SER A 52 7.72 5.98 -11.00
C SER A 52 9.17 5.81 -10.54
N ALA A 53 10.06 5.44 -11.46
CA ALA A 53 11.50 5.40 -11.21
C ALA A 53 12.11 6.80 -10.92
N ALA A 54 11.42 7.88 -11.29
CA ALA A 54 11.84 9.25 -11.02
C ALA A 54 11.42 9.75 -9.62
N GLY A 55 10.71 8.92 -8.84
CA GLY A 55 10.22 9.28 -7.51
C GLY A 55 8.86 9.96 -7.50
N GLU A 56 8.17 10.02 -8.65
CA GLU A 56 6.77 10.45 -8.70
C GLU A 56 5.90 9.35 -8.06
N ALA A 57 4.92 9.72 -7.26
CA ALA A 57 3.97 8.75 -6.74
C ALA A 57 2.59 9.36 -6.52
N VAL A 58 1.56 8.58 -6.81
CA VAL A 58 0.17 8.97 -6.68
C VAL A 58 -0.66 7.85 -6.06
N GLN A 59 -1.66 8.25 -5.29
CA GLN A 59 -2.78 7.42 -4.89
C GLN A 59 -4.03 7.92 -5.62
N VAL A 60 -4.67 7.04 -6.38
CA VAL A 60 -5.95 7.29 -7.06
C VAL A 60 -7.04 6.48 -6.37
N THR A 61 -8.09 7.16 -5.89
CA THR A 61 -9.31 6.52 -5.38
C THR A 61 -10.39 6.53 -6.46
N ARG A 62 -10.91 5.35 -6.81
CA ARG A 62 -11.87 5.16 -7.91
C ARG A 62 -13.21 4.63 -7.41
N ASN A 63 -14.29 5.14 -8.01
CA ASN A 63 -15.62 4.55 -7.86
C ASN A 63 -16.04 3.80 -9.14
N ALA A 64 -16.97 2.86 -8.99
CA ALA A 64 -17.63 2.18 -10.11
C ALA A 64 -18.94 2.88 -10.49
N PRO A 65 -19.36 2.81 -11.76
CA PRO A 65 -18.61 2.27 -12.89
C PRO A 65 -17.53 3.22 -13.43
N CYS A 66 -17.52 4.48 -12.98
CA CYS A 66 -16.70 5.53 -13.56
C CYS A 66 -16.23 6.52 -12.49
N GLY A 67 -15.08 7.15 -12.77
CA GLY A 67 -14.64 8.35 -12.09
C GLY A 67 -13.56 8.13 -11.05
N GLU A 68 -12.55 9.00 -11.12
CA GLU A 68 -11.71 9.35 -9.99
C GLU A 68 -12.56 10.11 -8.97
N VAL A 69 -12.54 9.65 -7.72
CA VAL A 69 -13.20 10.33 -6.60
C VAL A 69 -12.24 11.31 -5.96
N ALA A 70 -10.96 10.92 -5.88
CA ALA A 70 -9.90 11.73 -5.34
C ALA A 70 -8.53 11.23 -5.80
N ARG A 71 -7.56 12.12 -5.69
CA ARG A 71 -6.15 11.89 -5.98
C ARG A 71 -5.30 12.52 -4.89
N ARG A 72 -4.23 11.83 -4.49
CA ARG A 72 -3.17 12.38 -3.64
C ARG A 72 -1.83 12.17 -4.31
N GLU A 73 -1.09 13.24 -4.48
CA GLU A 73 0.29 13.20 -4.97
C GLU A 73 1.25 13.13 -3.78
N LEU A 74 2.41 12.49 -3.96
CA LEU A 74 3.44 12.42 -2.93
C LEU A 74 3.96 13.81 -2.52
N GLU A 75 3.88 14.81 -3.38
CA GLU A 75 4.26 16.19 -3.03
C GLU A 75 3.43 16.77 -1.86
N GLU A 76 2.23 16.23 -1.62
CA GLU A 76 1.31 16.66 -0.57
C GLU A 76 1.56 15.95 0.77
N SER A 77 2.34 14.86 0.78
CA SER A 77 2.53 13.99 1.95
C SER A 77 3.85 13.22 1.88
N PRO A 78 4.64 13.12 2.97
CA PRO A 78 5.94 12.44 2.93
C PRO A 78 5.83 10.95 2.54
N TYR A 79 4.65 10.36 2.76
CA TYR A 79 4.32 8.98 2.40
C TYR A 79 2.88 8.90 1.89
N LEU A 80 2.62 7.94 1.00
CA LEU A 80 1.27 7.55 0.60
C LEU A 80 0.97 6.15 1.15
N THR A 81 0.03 6.09 2.08
CA THR A 81 -0.42 4.89 2.79
C THR A 81 -1.89 4.66 2.48
N GLN A 82 -2.24 3.42 2.16
CA GLN A 82 -3.60 3.04 1.83
C GLN A 82 -3.85 1.60 2.28
N ALA A 83 -4.96 1.41 2.99
CA ALA A 83 -5.52 0.09 3.31
C ALA A 83 -6.85 -0.06 2.57
N ASN A 84 -7.96 -0.28 3.28
CA ASN A 84 -9.24 -0.64 2.69
C ASN A 84 -10.37 0.38 2.96
N MET A 85 -10.01 1.61 3.31
CA MET A 85 -10.93 2.71 3.56
C MET A 85 -10.43 3.98 2.87
N ASP A 86 -11.34 4.88 2.49
CA ASP A 86 -10.99 6.16 1.88
C ASP A 86 -10.07 6.96 2.82
N HIS A 87 -9.04 7.59 2.27
CA HIS A 87 -8.02 8.25 3.09
C HIS A 87 -8.55 9.51 3.85
N TRP A 88 -9.68 10.06 3.43
CA TRP A 88 -10.37 11.16 4.11
C TRP A 88 -11.43 10.69 5.10
N ASP A 89 -11.75 9.40 5.13
CA ASP A 89 -12.67 8.86 6.12
C ASP A 89 -11.89 8.56 7.40
N SER A 90 -12.45 8.99 8.52
CA SER A 90 -11.90 8.79 9.86
C SER A 90 -12.93 8.19 10.82
N ASP A 91 -14.11 7.79 10.33
CA ASP A 91 -15.15 7.21 11.16
C ASP A 91 -14.83 5.74 11.48
N PRO A 92 -14.58 5.38 12.75
CA PRO A 92 -14.32 4.00 13.13
C PRO A 92 -15.49 3.05 12.83
N ALA A 93 -16.72 3.57 12.67
CA ALA A 93 -17.87 2.76 12.30
C ALA A 93 -17.79 2.22 10.85
N ASN A 94 -17.09 2.93 9.96
CA ASN A 94 -16.85 2.50 8.58
C ASN A 94 -15.64 1.58 8.46
N ASP A 95 -14.76 1.55 9.47
CA ASP A 95 -13.51 0.78 9.44
C ASP A 95 -13.68 -0.70 9.82
N THR A 96 -14.30 -1.46 8.92
CA THR A 96 -14.54 -2.90 9.11
C THR A 96 -13.29 -3.77 8.98
N GLN A 97 -12.16 -3.23 8.50
CA GLN A 97 -10.93 -3.96 8.19
C GLN A 97 -9.68 -3.41 8.87
N GLN A 98 -9.85 -2.60 9.92
CA GLN A 98 -8.75 -1.98 10.69
C GLN A 98 -7.81 -1.10 9.84
N SER A 99 -8.33 -0.51 8.77
CA SER A 99 -7.62 0.39 7.86
C SER A 99 -6.98 1.56 8.59
N LEU A 100 -7.70 2.20 9.52
CA LEU A 100 -7.19 3.35 10.28
C LEU A 100 -5.98 2.97 11.11
N VAL A 101 -6.09 1.88 11.86
CA VAL A 101 -5.02 1.38 12.74
C VAL A 101 -3.81 0.93 11.93
N ARG A 102 -4.03 0.24 10.80
CA ARG A 102 -2.96 -0.22 9.91
C ARG A 102 -2.20 0.95 9.28
N CYS A 103 -2.91 1.95 8.74
CA CYS A 103 -2.28 3.13 8.13
C CYS A 103 -1.52 3.95 9.18
N GLN A 104 -2.14 4.23 10.33
CA GLN A 104 -1.48 4.96 11.41
C GLN A 104 -0.21 4.26 11.90
N LEU A 105 -0.25 2.93 12.05
CA LEU A 105 0.93 2.16 12.43
C LEU A 105 2.03 2.25 11.37
N ALA A 106 1.71 2.05 10.09
CA ALA A 106 2.66 2.14 8.99
C ALA A 106 3.34 3.51 8.94
N GLU A 107 2.56 4.59 9.01
CA GLU A 107 3.08 5.97 9.04
C GLU A 107 3.99 6.23 10.23
N SER A 108 3.59 5.76 11.42
CA SER A 108 4.42 5.93 12.62
C SER A 108 5.78 5.24 12.50
N MET A 109 5.83 4.08 11.83
CA MET A 109 7.06 3.33 11.60
C MET A 109 7.92 3.97 10.51
N LEU A 110 7.31 4.48 9.43
CA LEU A 110 8.00 5.24 8.39
C LEU A 110 8.66 6.50 8.97
N GLN A 111 7.90 7.29 9.74
CA GLN A 111 8.41 8.47 10.44
C GLN A 111 9.54 8.13 11.43
N ALA A 112 9.46 6.98 12.10
CA ALA A 112 10.52 6.54 13.00
C ALA A 112 11.80 6.18 12.25
N ALA A 113 11.69 5.47 11.11
CA ALA A 113 12.82 5.12 10.26
C ALA A 113 13.48 6.39 9.66
N GLU A 114 12.68 7.32 9.17
CA GLU A 114 13.15 8.61 8.66
C GLU A 114 13.87 9.42 9.74
N LYS A 115 13.32 9.51 10.96
CA LYS A 115 14.01 10.20 12.07
C LYS A 115 15.35 9.57 12.43
N GLN A 116 15.53 8.27 12.21
CA GLN A 116 16.77 7.56 12.54
C GLN A 116 17.81 7.64 11.41
N ARG A 117 17.39 7.55 10.15
CA ARG A 117 18.29 7.39 8.98
C ARG A 117 18.12 8.44 7.89
N GLY A 118 17.16 9.35 8.00
CA GLY A 118 16.84 10.36 6.99
C GLY A 118 15.89 9.88 5.89
N CYS A 119 15.83 8.58 5.61
CA CYS A 119 14.83 7.98 4.73
C CYS A 119 14.56 6.51 5.13
N PRO A 120 13.34 5.97 4.93
CA PRO A 120 13.07 4.55 5.08
C PRO A 120 13.79 3.74 3.98
N GLU A 121 14.40 2.62 4.36
CA GLU A 121 15.03 1.69 3.43
C GLU A 121 14.25 0.36 3.35
N GLU A 122 14.62 -0.51 2.41
CA GLU A 122 13.95 -1.81 2.22
C GLU A 122 13.77 -2.64 3.52
N PRO A 123 14.75 -2.74 4.44
CA PRO A 123 14.54 -3.44 5.71
C PRO A 123 13.42 -2.85 6.58
N ASP A 124 13.19 -1.55 6.49
CA ASP A 124 12.10 -0.88 7.22
C ASP A 124 10.75 -1.22 6.61
N LEU A 125 10.68 -1.27 5.28
CA LEU A 125 9.47 -1.65 4.57
C LEU A 125 9.07 -3.09 4.94
N TRP A 126 10.03 -4.02 4.99
CA TRP A 126 9.77 -5.38 5.47
C TRP A 126 9.30 -5.41 6.93
N ALA A 127 9.96 -4.64 7.82
CA ALA A 127 9.56 -4.56 9.22
C ALA A 127 8.12 -4.02 9.39
N ILE A 128 7.71 -3.05 8.57
CA ILE A 128 6.34 -2.51 8.52
C ILE A 128 5.36 -3.59 8.03
N LEU A 129 5.65 -4.17 6.87
CA LEU A 129 4.77 -5.16 6.21
C LEU A 129 4.59 -6.45 7.01
N TRP A 130 5.45 -6.74 7.98
CA TRP A 130 5.35 -7.89 8.88
C TRP A 130 4.86 -7.55 10.28
N LYS A 131 4.52 -6.28 10.53
CA LYS A 131 4.00 -5.85 11.83
C LYS A 131 2.50 -6.14 11.94
N TYR A 132 2.06 -6.76 13.02
CA TYR A 132 0.61 -6.82 13.32
C TYR A 132 0.07 -5.42 13.69
N PRO A 133 -1.10 -4.98 13.17
CA PRO A 133 -2.09 -5.75 12.39
C PRO A 133 -1.96 -5.61 10.86
N ILE A 134 -0.87 -5.06 10.32
CA ILE A 134 -0.63 -4.97 8.86
C ILE A 134 -0.45 -6.38 8.29
N PHE A 135 0.37 -7.20 8.94
CA PHE A 135 0.42 -8.64 8.70
C PHE A 135 -0.46 -9.38 9.68
N GLU A 136 -1.37 -10.20 9.17
CA GLU A 136 -2.23 -11.05 9.97
C GLU A 136 -2.15 -12.49 9.46
N LYS A 137 -1.63 -13.39 10.31
CA LYS A 137 -1.42 -14.79 9.95
C LYS A 137 -2.75 -15.46 9.60
N GLY A 138 -2.81 -16.08 8.43
CA GLY A 138 -4.02 -16.71 7.90
C GLY A 138 -4.94 -15.78 7.10
N ILE A 139 -4.63 -14.48 7.07
CA ILE A 139 -5.32 -13.48 6.23
C ILE A 139 -4.36 -12.92 5.17
N THR A 140 -3.17 -12.48 5.57
CA THR A 140 -2.12 -12.03 4.65
C THR A 140 -1.50 -13.23 3.94
N LEU A 141 -1.52 -13.23 2.61
CA LEU A 141 -0.98 -14.32 1.79
C LEU A 141 0.49 -14.11 1.42
N TYR A 142 0.88 -12.85 1.21
CA TYR A 142 2.24 -12.44 0.90
C TYR A 142 2.41 -10.93 1.12
N SER A 143 3.65 -10.53 1.32
CA SER A 143 4.12 -9.15 1.38
C SER A 143 5.11 -8.93 0.25
N SER A 144 5.05 -7.77 -0.41
CA SER A 144 5.97 -7.45 -1.51
C SER A 144 6.61 -6.08 -1.31
N VAL A 145 7.89 -5.98 -1.65
CA VAL A 145 8.63 -4.73 -1.73
C VAL A 145 9.18 -4.59 -3.15
N MET A 146 9.08 -3.38 -3.70
CA MET A 146 9.53 -3.07 -5.06
C MET A 146 10.29 -1.74 -5.05
N ASN A 147 11.31 -1.64 -5.90
CA ASN A 147 11.98 -0.38 -6.19
C ASN A 147 12.08 -0.17 -7.71
N PRO A 148 11.24 0.69 -8.30
CA PRO A 148 11.22 0.90 -9.76
C PRO A 148 12.52 1.55 -10.27
N ALA A 149 13.18 2.39 -9.48
CA ALA A 149 14.46 3.01 -9.87
C ALA A 149 15.59 1.98 -10.00
N GLN A 150 15.58 0.95 -9.16
CA GLN A 150 16.57 -0.13 -9.18
C GLN A 150 16.10 -1.36 -9.97
N GLY A 151 14.83 -1.41 -10.38
CA GLY A 151 14.23 -2.58 -11.03
C GLY A 151 14.13 -3.80 -10.12
N THR A 152 14.06 -3.62 -8.80
CA THR A 152 13.97 -4.74 -7.85
C THR A 152 12.51 -5.03 -7.47
N PHE A 153 12.23 -6.32 -7.28
CA PHE A 153 10.95 -6.83 -6.84
C PHE A 153 11.19 -8.09 -6.00
N GLN A 154 10.65 -8.13 -4.79
CA GLN A 154 10.67 -9.31 -3.95
C GLN A 154 9.31 -9.51 -3.31
N SER A 155 8.85 -10.76 -3.27
CA SER A 155 7.60 -11.16 -2.64
C SER A 155 7.84 -12.37 -1.73
N LEU A 156 7.35 -12.30 -0.50
CA LEU A 156 7.53 -13.32 0.54
C LEU A 156 6.19 -13.63 1.19
N SER A 157 5.86 -14.92 1.34
CA SER A 157 4.57 -15.36 1.91
C SER A 157 4.47 -15.13 3.41
N ASP A 158 5.56 -15.40 4.14
CA ASP A 158 5.62 -15.29 5.59
C ASP A 158 6.83 -14.46 6.01
N PRO A 159 6.76 -13.75 7.16
CA PRO A 159 7.95 -13.23 7.79
C PRO A 159 8.92 -14.39 8.08
N PRO A 160 10.25 -14.18 7.91
CA PRO A 160 11.23 -15.18 8.29
C PRO A 160 10.98 -15.56 9.74
N GLU A 161 10.97 -16.86 10.01
CA GLU A 161 10.95 -17.35 11.39
C GLU A 161 12.17 -16.75 12.08
N VAL A 162 11.95 -15.75 12.94
CA VAL A 162 13.00 -15.28 13.83
C VAL A 162 13.20 -16.45 14.79
N GLU A 163 14.20 -17.29 14.52
CA GLU A 163 14.63 -18.33 15.44
C GLU A 163 14.75 -17.66 16.82
N ALA A 164 13.93 -18.11 17.77
CA ALA A 164 13.93 -17.60 19.12
C ALA A 164 15.18 -18.11 19.87
N THR A 165 16.38 -17.85 19.37
CA THR A 165 17.64 -18.17 20.04
C THR A 165 17.98 -17.07 21.05
N ALA A 166 17.15 -16.92 22.08
CA ALA A 166 17.54 -16.29 23.35
C ALA A 166 16.39 -16.38 24.37
N ARG A 167 16.17 -17.55 24.99
CA ARG A 167 15.63 -17.68 26.37
C ARG A 167 15.58 -19.14 26.83
N ALA A 168 16.75 -19.70 27.08
CA ALA A 168 16.91 -20.71 28.14
C ALA A 168 18.26 -20.49 28.81
N GLY A 169 18.43 -19.29 29.38
CA GLY A 169 19.47 -19.03 30.36
C GLY A 169 19.31 -20.04 31.49
N GLY A 170 20.19 -21.05 31.50
CA GLY A 170 20.18 -22.11 32.47
C GLY A 170 20.19 -21.55 33.89
N LYS A 171 19.15 -21.85 34.66
CA LYS A 171 19.19 -21.73 36.11
C LYS A 171 20.23 -22.72 36.63
N ARG A 172 21.50 -22.29 36.75
CA ARG A 172 22.49 -22.95 37.60
C ARG A 172 21.99 -22.91 39.04
N LYS A 173 21.42 -24.01 39.49
CA LYS A 173 21.06 -24.24 40.90
C LYS A 173 22.37 -24.32 41.70
N LYS A 174 22.70 -23.25 42.43
CA LYS A 174 23.81 -23.22 43.39
C LYS A 174 23.35 -23.81 44.74
N SER A 175 24.06 -24.85 45.17
CA SER A 175 24.39 -25.26 46.56
C SER A 175 23.22 -25.64 47.51
N ARG A 176 23.36 -26.62 48.41
CA ARG A 176 24.46 -26.82 49.38
C ARG A 176 24.62 -28.29 49.79
N LYS A 177 25.84 -28.59 50.25
CA LYS A 177 26.21 -29.71 51.13
C LYS A 177 25.40 -29.71 52.41
#